data_AF-A0A1I4MB33-F1
#
_entry.id   AF-A0A1I4MB33-F1
#
_cell.length_a   1.000
_cell.length_b   1.000
_cell.length_c   1.000
_cell.angle_alpha   90.00
_cell.angle_beta   90.00
_cell.angle_gamma   90.00
#
_symmetry.space_group_name_H-M   'P 1'
#
loop_
_entity.id
_entity.type
_entity.pdbx_description
1 polymer ?
#
loop_
_entity_poly.entity_id
_entity_poly.type
_entity_poly.pdbx_seq_one_letter_code
_entity_poly.pdbx_strand_id
1 'polypeptide(L)'
;DRGSQFRSRKQARALHRHGLVGSMGRVGAAGDNAAMESFFALLQKNVLNRRSWATRQDLRIAIVTWIERTYHRRRRQDRLGRLTPIEFETIMNNNLALAA
;
A
#
# COMPACT_ATOMS: atom_id res chain seq x y z
N ASP A 1 8.56 -1.74 9.13
CA ASP A 1 9.42 -0.57 9.37
C ASP A 1 9.38 -0.18 10.86
N ARG A 2 10.44 0.46 11.37
CA ARG A 2 10.59 0.93 12.77
C ARG A 2 10.91 2.43 12.86
N GLY A 3 10.69 3.20 11.79
CA GLY A 3 10.88 4.65 11.77
C GLY A 3 10.22 5.36 12.96
N SER A 4 10.83 6.46 13.42
CA SER A 4 10.40 7.21 14.61
C SER A 4 8.92 7.63 14.57
N GLN A 5 8.42 7.95 13.37
CA GLN A 5 7.01 8.24 13.11
C GLN A 5 6.06 7.10 13.52
N PHE A 6 6.41 5.84 13.21
CA PHE A 6 5.61 4.66 13.49
C PHE A 6 5.66 4.25 14.97
N ARG A 7 6.69 4.68 15.71
CA ARG A 7 6.85 4.45 17.15
C ARG A 7 6.40 5.64 18.01
N SER A 8 5.92 6.71 17.39
CA SER A 8 5.56 7.93 18.11
C SER A 8 4.36 7.69 19.04
N ARG A 9 4.31 8.42 20.16
CA ARG A 9 3.14 8.41 21.07
C ARG A 9 1.86 8.80 20.34
N LYS A 10 1.96 9.66 19.31
CA LYS A 10 0.83 10.05 18.47
C LYS A 10 0.26 8.84 17.71
N GLN A 11 1.13 8.05 17.09
CA GLN A 11 0.73 6.83 16.39
C GLN A 11 0.14 5.79 17.34
N ALA A 12 0.80 5.52 18.47
CA ALA A 12 0.30 4.56 19.46
C ALA A 12 -1.11 4.92 19.99
N ARG A 13 -1.34 6.21 20.28
CA ARG A 13 -2.67 6.70 20.67
C ARG A 13 -3.72 6.54 19.58
N ALA A 14 -3.34 6.75 18.31
CA ALA A 14 -4.26 6.55 17.20
C ALA A 14 -4.66 5.07 17.07
N LEU A 15 -3.70 4.15 17.15
CA LEU A 15 -3.96 2.71 17.11
C LEU A 15 -4.91 2.29 18.26
N HIS A 16 -4.61 2.70 19.49
CA HIS A 16 -5.45 2.40 20.65
C HIS A 16 -6.89 2.94 20.48
N ARG A 17 -7.03 4.18 19.99
CA ARG A 17 -8.35 4.80 19.75
C ARG A 17 -9.22 4.01 18.78
N HIS A 18 -8.60 3.34 17.81
CA HIS A 18 -9.29 2.54 16.79
C HIS A 18 -9.29 1.03 17.11
N GLY A 19 -8.88 0.61 18.31
CA GLY A 19 -8.84 -0.81 18.67
C GLY A 19 -7.82 -1.62 17.86
N LEU A 20 -6.82 -0.96 17.27
CA LEU A 20 -5.81 -1.60 16.42
C LEU A 20 -4.56 -1.97 17.23
N VAL A 21 -4.00 -3.14 16.94
CA VAL A 21 -2.71 -3.57 17.48
C VAL A 21 -1.59 -3.18 16.52
N GLY A 22 -0.65 -2.37 16.99
CA GLY A 22 0.56 -2.06 16.22
C GLY A 22 1.49 -3.26 16.17
N SER A 23 1.74 -3.79 14.98
CA SER A 23 2.76 -4.83 14.75
C SER A 23 4.00 -4.22 14.12
N MET A 24 5.18 -4.65 14.57
CA MET A 24 6.46 -4.30 13.95
C MET A 24 7.24 -5.58 13.65
N GLY A 25 7.71 -5.72 12.41
CA GLY A 25 8.56 -6.82 11.98
C GLY A 25 9.82 -6.98 12.84
N ARG A 26 10.39 -8.18 12.81
CA ARG A 26 11.66 -8.51 13.50
C ARG A 26 12.78 -7.60 12.98
N VAL A 27 13.74 -7.25 13.84
CA VAL A 27 14.94 -6.53 13.39
C VAL A 27 15.64 -7.36 12.30
N GLY A 28 15.95 -6.73 11.17
CA GLY A 28 16.59 -7.41 10.03
C GLY A 28 15.67 -8.23 9.14
N ALA A 29 14.36 -8.27 9.40
CA ALA A 29 13.39 -8.93 8.51
C ALA A 29 12.93 -7.98 7.41
N ALA A 30 13.70 -7.87 6.32
CA ALA A 30 13.33 -7.07 5.14
C ALA A 30 12.12 -7.65 4.38
N GLY A 31 11.89 -8.97 4.50
CA GLY A 31 10.78 -9.66 3.84
C GLY A 31 9.40 -9.07 4.17
N ASP A 32 9.21 -8.62 5.42
CA ASP A 32 7.96 -8.00 5.88
C ASP A 32 7.66 -6.68 5.16
N ASN A 33 8.70 -5.99 4.66
CA ASN A 33 8.57 -4.70 3.96
C ASN A 33 8.64 -4.83 2.43
N ALA A 34 9.01 -6.00 1.91
CA ALA A 34 9.28 -6.20 0.48
C ALA A 34 8.08 -5.83 -0.42
N ALA A 35 6.85 -6.08 0.02
CA ALA A 35 5.65 -5.69 -0.71
C ALA A 35 5.52 -4.16 -0.86
N MET A 36 5.78 -3.41 0.20
CA MET A 36 5.76 -1.95 0.18
C MET A 36 6.93 -1.38 -0.63
N GLU A 37 8.12 -1.96 -0.51
CA GLU A 37 9.28 -1.57 -1.32
C GLU A 37 9.01 -1.75 -2.82
N SER A 38 8.42 -2.89 -3.21
CA SER A 38 8.01 -3.15 -4.59
C SER A 38 6.98 -2.12 -5.08
N PHE A 39 5.99 -1.78 -4.25
CA PHE A 39 5.02 -0.74 -4.58
C PHE A 39 5.69 0.62 -4.82
N PHE A 40 6.58 1.07 -3.93
CA PHE A 40 7.25 2.36 -4.08
C PHE A 40 8.20 2.41 -5.28
N ALA A 41 8.91 1.31 -5.57
CA ALA A 41 9.72 1.21 -6.79
C ALA A 41 8.87 1.37 -8.06
N LEU A 42 7.68 0.76 -8.09
CA LEU A 42 6.74 0.93 -9.21
C LEU A 42 6.21 2.36 -9.30
N LEU A 43 5.85 2.98 -8.18
CA LEU A 43 5.37 4.36 -8.14
C LEU A 43 6.44 5.34 -8.65
N GLN A 44 7.70 5.16 -8.20
CA GLN A 44 8.83 5.94 -8.68
C GLN A 44 8.99 5.82 -10.20
N LYS A 45 9.08 4.58 -10.71
CA LYS A 45 9.28 4.32 -12.14
C LYS A 45 8.13 4.83 -13.01
N ASN A 46 6.89 4.69 -12.55
CA ASN A 46 5.71 4.94 -13.38
C ASN A 46 5.09 6.31 -13.21
N VAL A 47 5.42 7.05 -12.14
CA VAL A 47 4.86 8.37 -11.87
C VAL A 47 5.96 9.39 -11.59
N LEU A 48 6.75 9.18 -10.53
CA LEU A 48 7.66 10.23 -10.03
C LEU A 48 8.74 10.58 -11.05
N ASN A 49 9.33 9.58 -11.69
CA ASN A 49 10.46 9.73 -12.61
C ASN A 49 10.02 9.92 -14.07
N ARG A 50 8.71 10.04 -14.35
CA ARG A 50 8.20 10.15 -15.72
C ARG A 50 8.41 11.52 -16.34
N ARG A 51 8.32 12.56 -15.52
CA ARG A 51 8.44 13.97 -15.92
C ARG A 51 8.60 14.86 -14.70
N SER A 52 9.04 16.09 -14.92
CA SER A 52 8.93 17.16 -13.94
C SER A 52 7.47 17.57 -13.73
N TRP A 53 7.12 17.94 -12.51
CA TRP A 53 5.77 18.35 -12.12
C TRP A 53 5.78 19.84 -11.78
N ALA A 54 4.85 20.60 -12.36
CA ALA A 54 4.75 22.05 -12.12
C ALA A 54 4.31 22.36 -10.69
N THR A 55 3.35 21.58 -10.16
CA THR A 55 2.85 21.74 -8.80
C THR A 55 2.79 20.42 -8.04
N ARG A 56 2.78 20.52 -6.71
CA ARG A 56 2.51 19.36 -5.83
C ARG A 56 1.11 18.77 -6.07
N GLN A 57 0.15 19.60 -6.47
CA GLN A 57 -1.21 19.15 -6.75
C GLN A 57 -1.25 18.28 -8.01
N ASP A 58 -0.54 18.66 -9.06
CA ASP A 58 -0.46 17.85 -10.30
C ASP A 58 0.16 16.49 -10.01
N LEU A 59 1.24 16.46 -9.23
CA LEU A 59 1.88 15.22 -8.80
C LEU A 59 0.90 14.37 -7.97
N ARG A 60 0.18 14.96 -7.02
CA ARG A 60 -0.82 14.25 -6.21
C ARG A 60 -1.90 13.61 -7.08
N ILE A 61 -2.45 14.36 -8.05
CA ILE A 61 -3.47 13.85 -8.98
C ILE A 61 -2.91 12.68 -9.78
N ALA A 62 -1.67 12.78 -10.28
CA ALA A 62 -1.05 11.70 -11.04
C ALA A 62 -0.79 10.45 -10.21
N ILE A 63 -0.33 10.60 -8.95
CA ILE A 63 -0.14 9.48 -8.02
C ILE A 63 -1.48 8.77 -7.80
N VAL A 64 -2.53 9.49 -7.41
CA VAL A 64 -3.86 8.91 -7.16
C VAL A 64 -4.42 8.24 -8.42
N THR A 65 -4.30 8.91 -9.57
CA THR A 65 -4.77 8.37 -10.86
C THR A 65 -4.07 7.07 -11.21
N TRP A 66 -2.74 7.00 -11.02
CA TRP A 66 -1.99 5.78 -11.31
C TRP A 66 -2.32 4.65 -10.33
N ILE A 67 -2.46 4.96 -9.03
CA ILE A 67 -2.87 3.98 -8.02
C ILE A 67 -4.22 3.38 -8.38
N GLU A 68 -5.24 4.23 -8.56
CA GLU A 68 -6.62 3.78 -8.76
C GLU A 68 -6.86 3.13 -10.12
N ARG A 69 -6.35 3.73 -11.20
CA ARG A 69 -6.65 3.26 -12.56
C ARG A 69 -5.71 2.17 -13.03
N THR A 70 -4.46 2.16 -12.57
CA THR A 70 -3.44 1.25 -13.07
C THR A 70 -3.09 0.20 -12.04
N TYR A 71 -2.60 0.60 -10.86
CA TYR A 71 -2.11 -0.35 -9.86
C TYR A 71 -3.23 -1.24 -9.31
N HIS A 72 -4.37 -0.67 -8.89
CA HIS A 72 -5.47 -1.41 -8.30
C HIS A 72 -6.33 -2.18 -9.32
N ARG A 73 -6.56 -1.62 -10.51
CA ARG A 73 -7.56 -2.12 -11.48
C ARG A 73 -7.02 -2.84 -12.71
N ARG A 74 -5.75 -2.64 -13.07
CA ARG A 74 -5.18 -3.17 -14.33
C ARG A 74 -3.94 -4.01 -14.13
N ARG A 75 -3.17 -3.74 -13.07
CA ARG A 75 -1.95 -4.49 -12.78
C ARG A 75 -2.28 -5.83 -12.11
N ARG A 76 -2.23 -6.90 -12.89
CA ARG A 76 -2.23 -8.28 -12.36
C ARG A 76 -0.90 -8.58 -11.66
N GLN A 77 -0.95 -9.31 -10.55
CA GLN A 77 0.23 -9.65 -9.75
C GLN A 77 0.31 -11.17 -9.55
N ASP A 78 1.46 -11.78 -9.83
CA ASP A 78 1.63 -13.24 -9.74
C ASP A 78 1.41 -13.74 -8.30
N ARG A 79 1.85 -12.98 -7.30
CA ARG A 79 1.60 -13.26 -5.87
C ARG A 79 0.11 -13.30 -5.51
N LEU A 80 -0.75 -12.64 -6.28
CA LEU A 80 -2.21 -12.63 -6.10
C LEU A 80 -2.90 -13.63 -7.04
N GLY A 81 -2.20 -14.64 -7.57
CA GLY A 81 -2.77 -15.59 -8.52
C GLY A 81 -3.10 -14.97 -9.88
N ARG A 82 -2.30 -13.98 -10.31
CA ARG A 82 -2.53 -13.17 -11.52
C ARG A 82 -3.83 -12.36 -11.50
N LEU A 83 -4.37 -12.09 -10.31
CA LEU A 83 -5.44 -11.12 -10.10
C LEU A 83 -4.89 -9.71 -9.92
N THR A 84 -5.72 -8.72 -10.18
CA THR A 84 -5.50 -7.34 -9.74
C THR A 84 -5.79 -7.22 -8.25
N PRO A 85 -5.24 -6.21 -7.55
CA PRO A 85 -5.54 -5.97 -6.13
C PRO A 85 -7.04 -5.90 -5.83
N ILE A 86 -7.83 -5.20 -6.67
CA ILE A 86 -9.29 -5.12 -6.46
C ILE A 86 -9.98 -6.46 -6.68
N GLU A 87 -9.61 -7.22 -7.71
CA GLU A 87 -10.18 -8.55 -7.93
C GLU A 87 -9.88 -9.48 -6.75
N PHE A 88 -8.65 -9.47 -6.24
CA PHE A 88 -8.23 -10.27 -5.09
C PHE A 88 -9.03 -9.92 -3.83
N GLU A 89 -9.11 -8.63 -3.46
CA GLU A 89 -9.87 -8.18 -2.29
C GLU A 89 -11.37 -8.46 -2.43
N THR A 90 -11.94 -8.31 -3.63
CA THR A 90 -13.37 -8.61 -3.88
C THR A 90 -13.68 -10.08 -3.62
N ILE A 91 -12.84 -11.00 -4.10
CA ILE A 91 -13.01 -12.43 -3.87
C ILE A 91 -12.84 -12.76 -2.38
N MET A 92 -11.81 -12.19 -1.73
CA MET A 92 -11.53 -12.45 -0.31
C MET A 92 -12.66 -11.96 0.60
N ASN A 93 -13.19 -10.76 0.35
CA ASN A 93 -14.30 -10.19 1.12
C ASN A 93 -15.60 -10.97 0.92
N ASN A 94 -15.89 -11.44 -0.29
CA ASN A 94 -17.04 -12.31 -0.54
C ASN A 94 -16.93 -13.63 0.23
N ASN A 95 -15.73 -14.21 0.28
CA ASN A 95 -15.50 -15.44 1.05
C ASN A 95 -15.67 -15.23 2.55
N LEU A 96 -15.23 -14.09 3.08
CA LEU A 96 -15.44 -13.73 4.50
C LEU A 96 -16.93 -13.52 4.81
N ALA A 97 -17.67 -12.86 3.92
CA ALA A 97 -19.11 -12.65 4.08
C ALA A 97 -19.91 -13.96 4.02
N LEU A 98 -19.47 -14.95 3.24
CA LEU A 98 -20.09 -16.28 3.17
C LEU A 98 -19.76 -17.17 4.38
N ALA A 99 -18.71 -16.85 5.13
CA ALA A 99 -18.25 -17.61 6.29
C ALA A 99 -18.78 -17.08 7.64
N ALA A 100 -19.50 -15.95 7.63
CA ALA A 100 -20.11 -15.31 8.79
C ALA A 100 -21.60 -15.62 8.89
#